data_AF-A0A7J6L0E1-F1
#
_entry.id   AF-A0A7J6L0E1-F1
#
_cell.length_a   1.000
_cell.length_b   1.000
_cell.length_c   1.000
_cell.angle_alpha   90.00
_cell.angle_beta   90.00
_cell.angle_gamma   90.00
#
_symmetry.space_group_name_H-M   'P 1'
#
loop_
_entity.id
_entity.type
_entity.pdbx_description
1 polymer ?
#
loop_
_entity_poly.entity_id
_entity_poly.type
_entity_poly.pdbx_seq_one_letter_code
_entity_poly.pdbx_strand_id
1 'polypeptide(L)'
;MTSPSLPSIIGLVLCAHLATCVAIPKLTTVFKDLKTQKGLEYTPDEEAEHLSRFQEELDMLTEAQSDEELSVLFDETRPAIMQSLVDEINLKQNTWTASVDQGRFKGATIRDAKRLCGTSMEITEPLIQVDYPEEDLKDLPDSFDSRTGFEECRDVIGHVRDQSDCGSCWAFGATEAFNDRVCIKSNGTQTALMSPGDMLACCSLFKLCLAFGCSGGNPLSSWTFLYSQGIVTGGDYVAKDKMTEADGCWPYNFPKCAHHMKSSEYPECAKDPYSTPECVSSCPNTKYQTSFEKDRIYTTKPLPDYFFFSESIKKEIMTNGPVSVMIVGLWMRPVRSKFVLLD
;
A
#
# COMPACT_ATOMS: atom_id res chain seq x y z
N MET A 1 20.72 -15.47 -31.74
CA MET A 1 20.89 -14.97 -30.36
C MET A 1 19.97 -15.79 -29.49
N THR A 2 20.53 -16.83 -28.90
CA THR A 2 19.82 -17.88 -28.17
C THR A 2 19.56 -17.42 -26.74
N SER A 3 18.28 -17.47 -26.35
CA SER A 3 17.84 -17.41 -24.96
C SER A 3 18.61 -18.46 -24.12
N PRO A 4 19.10 -18.12 -22.91
CA PRO A 4 19.58 -19.16 -21.99
C PRO A 4 18.36 -19.91 -21.47
N SER A 5 18.18 -21.14 -21.94
CA SER A 5 17.21 -22.10 -21.41
C SER A 5 17.54 -22.40 -19.94
N LEU A 6 16.55 -22.28 -19.05
CA LEU A 6 16.66 -22.78 -17.67
C LEU A 6 16.99 -24.29 -17.71
N PRO A 7 18.00 -24.76 -16.96
CA PRO A 7 18.15 -26.19 -16.72
C PRO A 7 16.97 -26.67 -15.87
N SER A 8 16.25 -27.71 -16.32
CA SER A 8 15.19 -28.35 -15.52
C SER A 8 15.78 -28.90 -14.23
N ILE A 9 15.36 -28.34 -13.09
CA ILE A 9 15.58 -28.89 -11.77
C ILE A 9 14.40 -29.85 -11.51
N ILE A 10 14.72 -31.12 -11.31
CA ILE A 10 13.72 -32.18 -11.16
C ILE A 10 13.23 -32.20 -9.71
N GLY A 11 11.96 -31.85 -9.51
CA GLY A 11 10.99 -32.43 -8.57
C GLY A 11 11.30 -32.43 -7.07
N LEU A 12 10.64 -31.54 -6.32
CA LEU A 12 10.51 -31.64 -4.87
C LEU A 12 9.32 -32.55 -4.51
N VAL A 13 9.54 -33.68 -3.83
CA VAL A 13 8.45 -34.56 -3.35
C VAL A 13 8.24 -34.31 -1.86
N LEU A 14 7.04 -33.87 -1.48
CA LEU A 14 6.61 -33.80 -0.09
C LEU A 14 6.19 -35.20 0.41
N CYS A 15 6.96 -35.74 1.35
CA CYS A 15 6.69 -37.02 1.99
C CYS A 15 5.55 -36.91 3.02
N ALA A 16 4.31 -37.06 2.57
CA ALA A 16 3.21 -37.48 3.43
C ALA A 16 2.79 -38.91 3.05
N HIS A 17 3.41 -39.88 3.74
CA HIS A 17 3.09 -41.31 3.77
C HIS A 17 3.55 -42.19 2.60
N LEU A 18 4.21 -43.29 3.00
CA LEU A 18 4.70 -44.45 2.25
C LEU A 18 6.13 -44.35 1.68
N ALA A 19 6.89 -45.39 2.00
CA ALA A 19 8.32 -45.47 1.98
C ALA A 19 8.89 -45.71 0.57
N THR A 20 9.55 -44.70 -0.01
CA THR A 20 10.77 -44.81 -0.84
C THR A 20 11.45 -43.44 -0.92
N CYS A 21 12.48 -43.22 -0.10
CA CYS A 21 13.29 -42.00 -0.13
C CYS A 21 14.22 -41.98 -1.37
N VAL A 22 13.85 -41.20 -2.39
CA VAL A 22 14.81 -40.68 -3.37
C VAL A 22 15.44 -39.43 -2.75
N ALA A 23 16.77 -39.32 -2.79
CA ALA A 23 17.51 -38.27 -2.10
C ALA A 23 17.13 -36.88 -2.63
N ILE A 24 16.54 -36.07 -1.74
CA ILE A 24 16.35 -34.62 -1.88
C ILE A 24 17.72 -34.03 -2.28
N PRO A 25 17.88 -33.32 -3.43
CA PRO A 25 18.94 -32.33 -3.52
C PRO A 25 18.72 -31.41 -2.32
N LYS A 26 19.56 -31.51 -1.30
CA LYS A 26 19.39 -30.83 0.01
C LYS A 26 18.88 -29.42 -0.27
N LEU A 27 17.81 -28.95 0.37
CA LEU A 27 17.24 -27.60 0.19
C LEU A 27 18.33 -26.53 -0.03
N THR A 28 19.41 -26.63 0.75
CA THR A 28 20.61 -25.81 0.66
C THR A 28 21.20 -25.67 -0.75
N THR A 29 21.17 -26.72 -1.58
CA THR A 29 21.60 -26.70 -2.98
C THR A 29 20.66 -25.83 -3.82
N VAL A 30 19.34 -26.08 -3.75
CA VAL A 30 18.34 -25.29 -4.49
C VAL A 30 18.43 -23.81 -4.10
N PHE A 31 18.49 -23.52 -2.80
CA PHE A 31 18.65 -22.17 -2.29
C PHE A 31 19.93 -21.50 -2.80
N LYS A 32 21.06 -22.21 -2.76
CA LYS A 32 22.36 -21.70 -3.24
C LYS A 32 22.36 -21.45 -4.75
N ASP A 33 21.71 -22.32 -5.52
CA ASP A 33 21.59 -22.19 -6.97
C ASP A 33 20.75 -20.96 -7.32
N LEU A 34 19.59 -20.77 -6.67
CA LEU A 34 18.73 -19.59 -6.83
C LEU A 34 19.45 -18.29 -6.42
N LYS A 35 20.15 -18.29 -5.27
CA LYS A 35 20.99 -17.17 -4.83
C LYS A 35 22.04 -16.80 -5.89
N THR A 36 22.73 -17.79 -6.43
CA THR A 36 23.79 -17.60 -7.44
C THR A 36 23.21 -17.08 -8.75
N GLN A 37 22.11 -17.69 -9.22
CA GLN A 37 21.42 -17.29 -10.45
C GLN A 37 20.92 -15.84 -10.39
N LYS A 38 20.45 -15.40 -9.22
CA LYS A 38 19.94 -14.04 -8.99
C LYS A 38 21.03 -13.03 -8.62
N GLY A 39 22.28 -13.47 -8.46
CA GLY A 39 23.42 -12.60 -8.15
C GLY A 39 23.29 -11.89 -6.80
N LEU A 40 22.71 -12.55 -5.80
CA LEU A 40 22.40 -11.92 -4.51
C LEU A 40 23.56 -12.02 -3.53
N GLU A 41 23.94 -10.87 -2.97
CA GLU A 41 24.96 -10.74 -1.92
C GLU A 41 24.28 -10.51 -0.58
N TYR A 42 24.42 -11.48 0.33
CA TYR A 42 23.84 -11.45 1.67
C TYR A 42 24.92 -11.27 2.73
N THR A 43 24.58 -10.61 3.83
CA THR A 43 25.28 -10.82 5.11
C THR A 43 24.99 -12.23 5.64
N PRO A 44 25.82 -12.76 6.57
CA PRO A 44 25.57 -14.08 7.17
C PRO A 44 24.19 -14.21 7.83
N ASP A 45 23.74 -13.15 8.50
CA ASP A 45 22.45 -13.13 9.19
C ASP A 45 21.28 -13.11 8.20
N GLU A 46 21.35 -12.28 7.16
CA GLU A 46 20.32 -12.22 6.11
C GLU A 46 20.18 -13.55 5.35
N GLU A 47 21.29 -14.24 5.05
CA GLU A 47 21.28 -15.54 4.38
C GLU A 47 20.66 -16.62 5.26
N ALA A 48 21.04 -16.66 6.54
CA ALA A 48 20.48 -17.62 7.50
C ALA A 48 18.97 -17.41 7.69
N GLU A 49 18.54 -16.16 7.81
CA GLU A 49 17.13 -15.79 7.99
C GLU A 49 16.30 -16.14 6.74
N HIS A 50 16.81 -15.82 5.54
CA HIS A 50 16.14 -16.16 4.28
C HIS A 50 16.03 -17.68 4.11
N LEU A 51 17.11 -18.42 4.38
CA LEU A 51 17.09 -19.88 4.28
C LEU A 51 16.08 -20.50 5.26
N SER A 52 15.99 -19.99 6.50
CA SER A 52 15.01 -20.46 7.49
C SER A 52 13.57 -20.26 7.00
N ARG A 53 13.23 -19.05 6.56
CA ARG A 53 11.88 -18.75 6.03
C ARG A 53 11.55 -19.57 4.79
N PHE A 54 12.51 -19.69 3.88
CA PHE A 54 12.33 -20.47 2.66
C PHE A 54 12.05 -21.95 2.97
N GLN A 55 12.74 -22.53 3.96
CA GLN A 55 12.49 -23.89 4.44
C GLN A 55 11.11 -24.02 5.10
N GLU A 56 10.76 -23.11 6.02
CA GLU A 56 9.49 -23.14 6.75
C GLU A 56 8.29 -23.07 5.81
N GLU A 57 8.31 -22.18 4.82
CA GLU A 57 7.24 -22.07 3.82
C GLU A 57 7.17 -23.30 2.92
N LEU A 58 8.31 -23.85 2.52
CA LEU A 58 8.36 -25.06 1.71
C LEU A 58 7.80 -26.28 2.46
N ASP A 59 8.04 -26.37 3.78
CA ASP A 59 7.53 -27.45 4.63
C ASP A 59 6.01 -27.37 4.85
N MET A 60 5.39 -26.20 4.64
CA MET A 60 3.94 -26.02 4.72
C MET A 60 3.21 -26.41 3.44
N LEU A 61 3.90 -26.45 2.30
CA LEU A 61 3.30 -26.87 1.04
C LEU A 61 3.00 -28.37 1.09
N THR A 62 1.95 -28.83 0.43
CA THR A 62 1.57 -30.26 0.40
C THR A 62 1.85 -30.92 -0.94
N GLU A 63 2.21 -30.12 -1.94
CA GLU A 63 2.38 -30.55 -3.32
C GLU A 63 3.79 -30.24 -3.83
N ALA A 64 4.23 -31.03 -4.80
CA ALA A 64 5.48 -30.81 -5.49
C ALA A 64 5.49 -29.45 -6.17
N GLN A 65 6.55 -28.66 -5.95
CA GLN A 65 6.72 -27.36 -6.57
C GLN A 65 7.58 -27.47 -7.82
N SER A 66 7.20 -26.73 -8.85
CA SER A 66 8.02 -26.47 -10.03
C SER A 66 9.16 -25.49 -9.73
N ASP A 67 10.15 -25.44 -10.62
CA ASP A 67 11.28 -24.51 -10.50
C ASP A 67 10.85 -23.04 -10.49
N GLU A 68 9.79 -22.74 -11.23
CA GLU A 68 9.20 -21.40 -11.28
C GLU A 68 8.57 -21.03 -9.93
N GLU A 69 7.79 -21.94 -9.35
CA GLU A 69 7.19 -21.75 -8.03
C GLU A 69 8.25 -21.63 -6.93
N LEU A 70 9.31 -22.44 -6.99
CA LEU A 70 10.45 -22.33 -6.05
C LEU A 70 11.19 -21.00 -6.20
N SER A 71 11.40 -20.52 -7.43
CA SER A 71 12.00 -19.21 -7.68
C SER A 71 11.12 -18.08 -7.15
N VAL A 72 9.80 -18.15 -7.32
CA VAL A 72 8.85 -17.17 -6.77
C VAL A 72 8.88 -17.20 -5.25
N LEU A 73 8.81 -18.38 -4.64
CA LEU A 73 8.86 -18.53 -3.19
C LEU A 73 10.18 -17.97 -2.61
N PHE A 74 11.29 -18.24 -3.28
CA PHE A 74 12.59 -17.69 -2.91
C PHE A 74 12.57 -16.15 -2.94
N ASP A 75 12.02 -15.54 -4.00
CA ASP A 75 11.93 -14.08 -4.11
C ASP A 75 11.00 -13.48 -3.05
N GLU A 76 9.90 -14.14 -2.76
CA GLU A 76 8.89 -13.67 -1.79
C GLU A 76 9.39 -13.72 -0.34
N THR A 77 10.17 -14.74 0.02
CA THR A 77 10.69 -14.95 1.39
C THR A 77 12.00 -14.20 1.66
N ARG A 78 12.58 -13.57 0.64
CA ARG A 78 13.82 -12.78 0.74
C ARG A 78 13.62 -11.57 1.66
N PRO A 79 14.65 -11.14 2.43
CA PRO A 79 14.61 -9.88 3.15
C PRO A 79 14.20 -8.72 2.24
N ALA A 80 13.27 -7.90 2.72
CA ALA A 80 12.80 -6.72 2.01
C ALA A 80 13.91 -5.68 1.82
N ILE A 81 14.83 -5.58 2.79
CA ILE A 81 15.98 -4.69 2.74
C ILE A 81 17.23 -5.53 2.97
N MET A 82 18.21 -5.38 2.09
CA MET A 82 19.51 -6.06 2.17
C MET A 82 20.63 -5.02 2.24
N GLN A 83 21.69 -5.31 3.00
CA GLN A 83 22.84 -4.40 3.14
C GLN A 83 23.50 -4.09 1.79
N SER A 84 23.67 -5.10 0.93
CA SER A 84 24.25 -4.94 -0.41
C SER A 84 23.48 -3.95 -1.28
N LEU A 85 22.15 -3.94 -1.17
CA LEU A 85 21.31 -2.98 -1.88
C LEU A 85 21.43 -1.57 -1.30
N VAL A 86 21.48 -1.44 0.03
CA VAL A 86 21.69 -0.15 0.70
C VAL A 86 23.03 0.46 0.28
N ASP A 87 24.09 -0.34 0.24
CA ASP A 87 25.43 0.07 -0.19
C ASP A 87 25.42 0.50 -1.66
N GLU A 88 24.79 -0.29 -2.54
CA GLU A 88 24.67 0.03 -3.97
C GLU A 88 23.93 1.37 -4.18
N ILE A 89 22.81 1.58 -3.49
CA ILE A 89 22.02 2.81 -3.58
C ILE A 89 22.84 4.01 -3.12
N ASN A 90 23.46 3.94 -1.95
CA ASN A 90 24.24 5.04 -1.39
C ASN A 90 25.53 5.31 -2.18
N LEU A 91 26.03 4.33 -2.93
CA LEU A 91 27.15 4.51 -3.86
C LEU A 91 26.71 5.22 -5.15
N LYS A 92 25.52 4.89 -5.68
CA LYS A 92 25.04 5.39 -6.98
C LYS A 92 24.37 6.76 -6.93
N GLN A 93 23.86 7.17 -5.77
CA GLN A 93 23.20 8.47 -5.60
C GLN A 93 23.47 9.05 -4.21
N ASN A 94 23.29 10.37 -4.06
CA ASN A 94 23.49 11.10 -2.80
C ASN A 94 22.37 12.11 -2.47
N THR A 95 21.20 12.01 -3.13
CA THR A 95 20.05 12.88 -2.89
C THR A 95 19.18 12.42 -1.72
N TRP A 96 19.35 11.17 -1.29
CA TRP A 96 18.77 10.58 -0.09
C TRP A 96 19.68 9.47 0.44
N THR A 97 19.47 9.05 1.69
CA THR A 97 20.27 7.98 2.32
C THR A 97 19.42 6.74 2.56
N ALA A 98 19.83 5.61 1.99
CA ALA A 98 19.27 4.30 2.28
C ALA A 98 19.85 3.75 3.60
N SER A 99 19.08 2.96 4.33
CA SER A 99 19.51 2.30 5.56
C SER A 99 18.80 0.96 5.74
N VAL A 100 19.50 -0.01 6.35
CA VAL A 100 18.91 -1.28 6.83
C VAL A 100 18.13 -1.10 8.13
N ASP A 101 18.36 0.00 8.86
CA ASP A 101 17.72 0.31 10.13
C ASP A 101 16.35 0.99 9.95
N GLN A 102 15.51 0.42 9.07
CA GLN A 102 14.14 0.88 8.85
C GLN A 102 13.17 0.10 9.74
N GLY A 103 12.62 0.75 10.77
CA GLY A 103 11.76 0.10 11.77
C GLY A 103 10.61 -0.72 11.16
N ARG A 104 9.87 -0.15 10.21
CA ARG A 104 8.72 -0.83 9.58
C ARG A 104 9.07 -2.09 8.77
N PHE A 105 10.29 -2.18 8.24
CA PHE A 105 10.68 -3.25 7.32
C PHE A 105 11.80 -4.14 7.88
N LYS A 106 12.19 -3.94 9.14
CA LYS A 106 13.21 -4.76 9.79
C LYS A 106 12.69 -6.19 9.96
N GLY A 107 13.40 -7.17 9.38
CA GLY A 107 12.98 -8.58 9.37
C GLY A 107 11.79 -8.87 8.43
N ALA A 108 11.29 -7.87 7.71
CA ALA A 108 10.21 -8.07 6.75
C ALA A 108 10.72 -8.75 5.48
N THR A 109 9.84 -9.51 4.84
CA THR A 109 10.09 -10.13 3.54
C THR A 109 9.63 -9.25 2.39
N ILE A 110 10.08 -9.56 1.17
CA ILE A 110 9.54 -8.94 -0.05
C ILE A 110 8.02 -9.15 -0.14
N ARG A 111 7.49 -10.30 0.28
CA ARG A 111 6.03 -10.56 0.35
C ARG A 111 5.34 -9.55 1.27
N ASP A 112 5.88 -9.31 2.46
CA ASP A 112 5.33 -8.33 3.41
C ASP A 112 5.33 -6.92 2.83
N ALA A 113 6.44 -6.51 2.20
CA ALA A 113 6.53 -5.20 1.56
C ALA A 113 5.55 -5.04 0.39
N LYS A 114 5.34 -6.09 -0.42
CA LYS A 114 4.37 -6.10 -1.52
C LYS A 114 2.93 -5.96 -1.02
N ARG A 115 2.58 -6.58 0.12
CA ARG A 115 1.23 -6.47 0.71
C ARG A 115 0.84 -5.04 1.04
N LEU A 116 1.81 -4.17 1.34
CA LEU A 116 1.57 -2.76 1.60
C LEU A 116 1.38 -1.92 0.32
N CYS A 117 1.77 -2.46 -0.84
CA CYS A 117 1.65 -1.82 -2.16
C CYS A 117 0.31 -2.17 -2.84
N GLY A 118 -0.82 -1.94 -2.17
CA GLY A 118 -2.15 -2.34 -2.61
C GLY A 118 -2.79 -1.48 -3.72
N THR A 119 -2.04 -0.95 -4.67
CA THR A 119 -2.61 -0.14 -5.76
C THR A 119 -2.49 -0.83 -7.10
N SER A 120 -3.62 -1.01 -7.78
CA SER A 120 -3.64 -1.41 -9.20
C SER A 120 -3.60 -0.18 -10.09
N MET A 121 -2.64 -0.14 -11.02
CA MET A 121 -2.48 0.95 -11.99
C MET A 121 -3.28 0.74 -13.28
N GLU A 122 -4.24 -0.18 -13.29
CA GLU A 122 -5.09 -0.39 -14.45
C GLU A 122 -6.02 0.82 -14.65
N ILE A 123 -5.72 1.64 -15.66
CA ILE A 123 -6.58 2.73 -16.11
C ILE A 123 -7.49 2.16 -17.19
N THR A 124 -8.74 1.88 -16.85
CA THR A 124 -9.73 1.34 -17.80
C THR A 124 -10.59 2.42 -18.44
N GLU A 125 -10.63 3.61 -17.86
CA GLU A 125 -11.49 4.72 -18.29
C GLU A 125 -10.68 5.88 -18.89
N PRO A 126 -11.20 6.60 -19.91
CA PRO A 126 -10.54 7.78 -20.45
C PRO A 126 -10.53 8.89 -19.39
N LEU A 127 -9.34 9.27 -18.95
CA LEU A 127 -9.16 10.39 -18.03
C LEU A 127 -9.23 11.71 -18.77
N ILE A 128 -9.95 12.67 -18.20
CA ILE A 128 -10.00 14.03 -18.71
C ILE A 128 -8.76 14.74 -18.19
N GLN A 129 -7.78 14.94 -19.08
CA GLN A 129 -6.63 15.77 -18.75
C GLN A 129 -7.11 17.21 -18.56
N VAL A 130 -6.75 17.79 -17.42
CA VAL A 130 -7.00 19.19 -17.10
C VAL A 130 -5.67 19.93 -17.19
N ASP A 131 -5.66 21.00 -17.99
CA ASP A 131 -4.53 21.91 -18.12
C ASP A 131 -4.95 23.29 -17.61
N TYR A 132 -4.03 23.94 -16.89
CA TYR A 132 -4.19 25.33 -16.47
C TYR A 132 -3.74 26.27 -17.59
N PRO A 133 -4.39 27.45 -17.74
CA PRO A 133 -3.91 28.49 -18.65
C PRO A 133 -2.44 28.86 -18.37
N GLU A 134 -1.67 29.17 -19.42
CA GLU A 134 -0.23 29.44 -19.29
C GLU A 134 0.05 30.62 -18.34
N GLU A 135 -0.83 31.62 -18.32
CA GLU A 135 -0.79 32.75 -17.39
C GLU A 135 -0.86 32.34 -15.91
N ASP A 136 -1.61 31.28 -15.58
CA ASP A 136 -1.76 30.79 -14.22
C ASP A 136 -0.55 30.00 -13.71
N LEU A 137 0.36 29.66 -14.62
CA LEU A 137 1.55 28.83 -14.37
C LEU A 137 2.86 29.65 -14.29
N LYS A 138 2.82 30.96 -14.58
CA LYS A 138 4.04 31.79 -14.68
C LYS A 138 4.71 32.10 -13.34
N ASP A 139 3.93 32.20 -12.27
CA ASP A 139 4.38 32.71 -10.97
C ASP A 139 4.21 31.67 -9.84
N LEU A 140 4.51 30.40 -10.13
CA LEU A 140 4.49 29.34 -9.13
C LEU A 140 5.74 29.43 -8.23
N PRO A 141 5.61 29.32 -6.89
CA PRO A 141 6.73 29.35 -5.97
C PRO A 141 7.61 28.11 -6.12
N ASP A 142 8.90 28.27 -5.80
CA ASP A 142 9.88 27.17 -5.79
C ASP A 142 9.57 26.12 -4.70
N SER A 143 8.85 26.51 -3.66
CA SER A 143 8.46 25.63 -2.55
C SER A 143 7.05 25.95 -2.04
N PHE A 144 6.27 24.90 -1.75
CA PHE A 144 4.96 25.02 -1.14
C PHE A 144 4.72 23.85 -0.18
N ASP A 145 4.09 24.15 0.96
CA ASP A 145 3.65 23.16 1.94
C ASP A 145 2.19 23.44 2.31
N SER A 146 1.28 22.53 1.94
CA SER A 146 -0.16 22.67 2.16
C SER A 146 -0.52 22.92 3.64
N ARG A 147 0.28 22.44 4.61
CA ARG A 147 0.07 22.68 6.05
C ARG A 147 0.28 24.14 6.47
N THR A 148 1.00 24.89 5.63
CA THR A 148 1.22 26.33 5.79
C THR A 148 0.37 27.16 4.84
N GLY A 149 0.07 26.63 3.64
CA GLY A 149 -0.82 27.27 2.67
C GLY A 149 -2.28 27.29 3.08
N PHE A 150 -2.71 26.30 3.87
CA PHE A 150 -4.07 26.16 4.40
C PHE A 150 -4.01 25.98 5.92
N GLU A 151 -3.62 27.05 6.64
CA GLU A 151 -3.32 27.00 8.07
C GLU A 151 -4.49 26.53 8.93
N GLU A 152 -5.73 26.85 8.54
CA GLU A 152 -6.96 26.39 9.20
C GLU A 152 -7.19 24.87 9.09
N CYS A 153 -6.52 24.22 8.13
CA CYS A 153 -6.58 22.77 7.88
C CYS A 153 -5.26 22.07 8.19
N ARG A 154 -4.30 22.76 8.82
CA ARG A 154 -2.96 22.24 9.13
C ARG A 154 -2.99 20.88 9.81
N ASP A 155 -3.87 20.71 10.79
CA ASP A 155 -3.94 19.48 11.59
C ASP A 155 -4.59 18.33 10.81
N VAL A 156 -5.49 18.61 9.86
CA VAL A 156 -6.08 17.60 8.98
C VAL A 156 -5.04 17.14 7.95
N ILE A 157 -4.43 18.10 7.23
CA ILE A 157 -3.40 17.86 6.20
C ILE A 157 -2.14 17.21 6.80
N GLY A 158 -1.81 17.57 8.04
CA GLY A 158 -0.66 17.04 8.76
C GLY A 158 -0.90 15.69 9.42
N HIS A 159 -2.12 15.15 9.40
CA HIS A 159 -2.47 13.91 10.09
C HIS A 159 -2.01 12.68 9.30
N VAL A 160 -0.87 12.10 9.71
CA VAL A 160 -0.33 10.88 9.09
C VAL A 160 -1.05 9.65 9.61
N ARG A 161 -1.64 8.88 8.68
CA ARG A 161 -2.42 7.67 8.99
C ARG A 161 -1.61 6.39 8.77
N ASP A 162 -2.16 5.25 9.19
CA ASP A 162 -1.52 3.94 9.07
C ASP A 162 -2.51 2.90 8.53
N GLN A 163 -2.20 2.33 7.37
CA GLN A 163 -2.99 1.27 6.73
C GLN A 163 -2.80 -0.11 7.38
N SER A 164 -2.02 -0.21 8.45
CA SER A 164 -1.69 -1.46 9.15
C SER A 164 -1.03 -2.47 8.19
N ASP A 165 -1.32 -3.76 8.35
CA ASP A 165 -0.90 -4.85 7.45
C ASP A 165 -1.97 -5.20 6.40
N CYS A 166 -2.55 -4.17 5.78
CA CYS A 166 -3.58 -4.29 4.74
C CYS A 166 -3.16 -3.46 3.52
N GLY A 167 -3.27 -4.02 2.32
CA GLY A 167 -3.02 -3.32 1.05
C GLY A 167 -4.11 -2.33 0.68
N SER A 168 -4.37 -1.36 1.56
CA SER A 168 -5.45 -0.39 1.45
C SER A 168 -5.00 1.03 1.11
N CYS A 169 -3.72 1.23 0.73
CA CYS A 169 -3.18 2.54 0.32
C CYS A 169 -4.02 3.27 -0.72
N TRP A 170 -4.67 2.53 -1.64
CA TRP A 170 -5.60 3.07 -2.63
C TRP A 170 -6.82 3.79 -1.99
N ALA A 171 -7.34 3.26 -0.88
CA ALA A 171 -8.42 3.88 -0.12
C ALA A 171 -7.93 5.04 0.73
N PHE A 172 -6.75 4.91 1.36
CA PHE A 172 -6.15 5.98 2.17
C PHE A 172 -5.81 7.20 1.33
N GLY A 173 -5.06 7.06 0.24
CA GLY A 173 -4.63 8.22 -0.55
C GLY A 173 -5.80 9.04 -1.10
N ALA A 174 -6.87 8.38 -1.54
CA ALA A 174 -8.08 9.07 -2.00
C ALA A 174 -8.85 9.72 -0.84
N THR A 175 -9.06 9.01 0.27
CA THR A 175 -9.82 9.55 1.41
C THR A 175 -9.08 10.67 2.14
N GLU A 176 -7.75 10.61 2.25
CA GLU A 176 -6.90 11.66 2.83
C GLU A 176 -6.95 12.95 1.99
N ALA A 177 -6.68 12.85 0.68
CA ALA A 177 -6.76 14.02 -0.21
C ALA A 177 -8.17 14.62 -0.25
N PHE A 178 -9.21 13.78 -0.27
CA PHE A 178 -10.59 14.23 -0.16
C PHE A 178 -10.88 14.93 1.18
N ASN A 179 -10.37 14.40 2.29
CA ASN A 179 -10.53 14.99 3.61
C ASN A 179 -9.93 16.40 3.68
N ASP A 180 -8.72 16.55 3.16
CA ASP A 180 -8.01 17.83 3.12
C ASP A 180 -8.81 18.85 2.32
N ARG A 181 -9.30 18.44 1.15
CA ARG A 181 -10.13 19.28 0.26
C ARG A 181 -11.46 19.66 0.89
N VAL A 182 -12.11 18.75 1.62
CA VAL A 182 -13.32 19.06 2.39
C VAL A 182 -13.03 20.13 3.44
N CYS A 183 -11.94 19.99 4.18
CA CYS A 183 -11.52 21.00 5.15
C CYS A 183 -11.27 22.35 4.48
N ILE A 184 -10.45 22.38 3.42
CA ILE A 184 -10.08 23.61 2.70
C ILE A 184 -11.32 24.31 2.12
N LYS A 185 -12.20 23.57 1.42
CA LYS A 185 -13.41 24.16 0.84
C LYS A 185 -14.43 24.62 1.88
N SER A 186 -14.36 24.06 3.08
CA SER A 186 -15.16 24.50 4.22
C SER A 186 -14.54 25.65 5.02
N ASN A 187 -13.38 26.18 4.60
CA ASN A 187 -12.57 27.14 5.36
C ASN A 187 -12.32 26.67 6.81
N GLY A 188 -11.93 25.40 6.99
CA GLY A 188 -11.59 24.83 8.29
C GLY A 188 -12.78 24.48 9.19
N THR A 189 -14.02 24.58 8.72
CA THR A 189 -15.19 24.25 9.54
C THR A 189 -15.51 22.74 9.59
N GLN A 190 -15.08 21.99 8.57
CA GLN A 190 -15.21 20.54 8.48
C GLN A 190 -13.84 19.87 8.63
N THR A 191 -13.48 19.51 9.87
CA THR A 191 -12.18 18.89 10.21
C THR A 191 -12.28 17.42 10.58
N ALA A 192 -13.49 16.85 10.60
CA ALA A 192 -13.70 15.44 10.87
C ALA A 192 -12.93 14.58 9.85
N LEU A 193 -12.33 13.49 10.33
CA LEU A 193 -11.60 12.60 9.45
C LEU A 193 -12.57 11.77 8.59
N MET A 194 -12.24 11.53 7.32
CA MET A 194 -13.01 10.67 6.41
C MET A 194 -12.60 9.21 6.60
N SER A 195 -13.55 8.28 6.48
CA SER A 195 -13.30 6.86 6.77
C SER A 195 -12.63 6.12 5.60
N PRO A 196 -11.34 5.76 5.69
CA PRO A 196 -10.76 4.77 4.77
C PRO A 196 -11.39 3.38 4.96
N GLY A 197 -12.00 3.10 6.12
CA GLY A 197 -12.69 1.84 6.43
C GLY A 197 -13.96 1.62 5.60
N ASP A 198 -14.81 2.65 5.48
CA ASP A 198 -16.00 2.61 4.59
C ASP A 198 -15.56 2.41 3.14
N MET A 199 -14.56 3.16 2.66
CA MET A 199 -14.02 3.01 1.31
C MET A 199 -13.49 1.58 1.08
N LEU A 200 -12.65 1.10 1.99
CA LEU A 200 -12.04 -0.23 1.94
C LEU A 200 -13.08 -1.36 1.87
N ALA A 201 -14.12 -1.27 2.70
CA ALA A 201 -15.12 -2.32 2.85
C ALA A 201 -16.18 -2.27 1.73
N CYS A 202 -16.57 -1.06 1.31
CA CYS A 202 -17.74 -0.86 0.44
C CYS A 202 -17.42 -0.59 -1.03
N CYS A 203 -16.24 -0.08 -1.36
CA CYS A 203 -15.79 0.05 -2.75
C CYS A 203 -15.38 -1.34 -3.25
N SER A 204 -16.26 -1.97 -4.04
CA SER A 204 -16.10 -3.34 -4.53
C SER A 204 -16.59 -3.45 -5.96
N LEU A 205 -16.25 -4.57 -6.63
CA LEU A 205 -16.68 -4.85 -8.01
C LEU A 205 -18.20 -4.74 -8.18
N PHE A 206 -18.98 -5.15 -7.18
CA PHE A 206 -20.44 -5.05 -7.20
C PHE A 206 -20.96 -3.61 -7.24
N LYS A 207 -20.17 -2.65 -6.76
CA LYS A 207 -20.46 -1.21 -6.80
C LYS A 207 -19.67 -0.49 -7.89
N LEU A 208 -19.27 -1.21 -8.95
CA LEU A 208 -18.48 -0.68 -10.07
C LEU A 208 -17.15 -0.03 -9.63
N CYS A 209 -16.59 -0.52 -8.52
CA CYS A 209 -15.28 -0.11 -8.04
C CYS A 209 -14.28 -1.25 -8.23
N LEU A 210 -13.21 -1.03 -8.99
CA LEU A 210 -12.17 -2.03 -9.24
C LEU A 210 -11.24 -2.16 -8.03
N ALA A 211 -11.79 -2.67 -6.92
CA ALA A 211 -11.06 -2.88 -5.67
C ALA A 211 -11.41 -4.24 -5.03
N PHE A 212 -10.40 -4.80 -4.39
CA PHE A 212 -10.39 -6.11 -3.70
C PHE A 212 -10.01 -5.95 -2.23
N GLY A 213 -10.34 -4.79 -1.65
CA GLY A 213 -10.08 -4.47 -0.26
C GLY A 213 -8.59 -4.47 0.10
N CYS A 214 -8.19 -5.34 1.03
CA CYS A 214 -6.78 -5.48 1.45
C CYS A 214 -5.87 -6.10 0.40
N SER A 215 -6.41 -6.70 -0.65
CA SER A 215 -5.65 -7.21 -1.81
C SER A 215 -5.38 -6.12 -2.86
N GLY A 216 -5.78 -4.89 -2.56
CA GLY A 216 -5.52 -3.72 -3.37
C GLY A 216 -6.72 -3.22 -4.17
N GLY A 217 -6.56 -2.05 -4.77
CA GLY A 217 -7.63 -1.40 -5.50
C GLY A 217 -7.14 -0.28 -6.41
N ASN A 218 -8.06 0.21 -7.21
CA ASN A 218 -7.81 1.23 -8.21
C ASN A 218 -8.22 2.62 -7.67
N PRO A 219 -7.31 3.61 -7.60
CA PRO A 219 -7.65 4.90 -7.02
C PRO A 219 -8.64 5.73 -7.87
N LEU A 220 -8.76 5.51 -9.19
CA LEU A 220 -9.82 6.17 -9.98
C LEU A 220 -11.19 5.74 -9.48
N SER A 221 -11.35 4.45 -9.21
CA SER A 221 -12.58 3.90 -8.68
C SER A 221 -12.90 4.47 -7.29
N SER A 222 -11.89 4.80 -6.49
CA SER A 222 -12.10 5.50 -5.20
C SER A 222 -12.75 6.86 -5.39
N TRP A 223 -12.26 7.68 -6.32
CA TRP A 223 -12.85 9.00 -6.58
C TRP A 223 -14.25 8.92 -7.19
N THR A 224 -14.49 7.96 -8.09
CA THR A 224 -15.84 7.64 -8.60
C THR A 224 -16.78 7.17 -7.48
N PHE A 225 -16.27 6.43 -6.49
CA PHE A 225 -17.02 6.03 -5.30
C PHE A 225 -17.37 7.23 -4.43
N LEU A 226 -16.44 8.16 -4.20
CA LEU A 226 -16.71 9.41 -3.48
C LEU A 226 -17.82 10.23 -4.14
N TYR A 227 -17.93 10.20 -5.46
CA TYR A 227 -19.04 10.86 -6.17
C TYR A 227 -20.37 10.11 -6.02
N SER A 228 -20.36 8.81 -6.32
CA SER A 228 -21.60 8.04 -6.48
C SER A 228 -22.18 7.53 -5.16
N GLN A 229 -21.33 7.24 -4.18
CA GLN A 229 -21.70 6.69 -2.89
C GLN A 229 -21.35 7.63 -1.74
N GLY A 230 -20.38 8.54 -1.91
CA GLY A 230 -19.87 9.37 -0.82
C GLY A 230 -19.08 8.55 0.20
N ILE A 231 -18.63 9.19 1.27
CA ILE A 231 -17.91 8.55 2.37
C ILE A 231 -18.40 9.08 3.70
N VAL A 232 -18.48 8.22 4.72
CA VAL A 232 -18.75 8.66 6.10
C VAL A 232 -17.50 9.14 6.81
N THR A 233 -17.67 9.84 7.92
CA THR A 233 -16.59 10.18 8.86
C THR A 233 -16.04 8.94 9.54
N GLY A 234 -14.75 8.95 9.88
CA GLY A 234 -14.05 7.84 10.50
C GLY A 234 -12.56 8.10 10.68
N GLY A 235 -12.13 8.19 11.93
CA GLY A 235 -10.74 8.39 12.31
C GLY A 235 -9.84 7.16 12.11
N ASP A 236 -8.68 7.23 12.73
CA ASP A 236 -7.78 6.07 12.87
C ASP A 236 -8.47 4.95 13.67
N TYR A 237 -7.83 3.79 13.76
CA TYR A 237 -8.38 2.69 14.52
C TYR A 237 -8.60 3.04 16.00
N VAL A 238 -9.80 2.73 16.48
CA VAL A 238 -10.15 2.74 17.89
C VAL A 238 -10.86 1.44 18.23
N ALA A 239 -10.45 0.78 19.30
CA ALA A 239 -11.11 -0.44 19.76
C ALA A 239 -12.60 -0.16 20.05
N LYS A 240 -13.49 -1.08 19.65
CA LYS A 240 -14.95 -0.87 19.69
C LYS A 240 -15.48 -0.40 21.05
N ASP A 241 -14.92 -0.94 22.14
CA ASP A 241 -15.28 -0.58 23.51
C ASP A 241 -14.81 0.84 23.91
N LYS A 242 -13.75 1.33 23.27
CA LYS A 242 -13.10 2.62 23.52
C LYS A 242 -13.55 3.74 22.60
N MET A 243 -14.30 3.45 21.54
CA MET A 243 -14.86 4.47 20.64
C MET A 243 -15.65 5.52 21.42
N THR A 244 -15.72 6.72 20.91
CA THR A 244 -16.46 7.87 21.41
C THR A 244 -17.16 8.53 20.23
N GLU A 245 -18.07 9.49 20.48
CA GLU A 245 -18.70 10.24 19.39
C GLU A 245 -17.68 10.97 18.50
N ALA A 246 -16.52 11.37 19.04
CA ALA A 246 -15.49 12.09 18.30
C ALA A 246 -14.76 11.24 17.25
N ASP A 247 -14.84 9.91 17.32
CA ASP A 247 -14.14 9.02 16.38
C ASP A 247 -14.86 8.90 15.02
N GLY A 248 -16.03 9.51 14.89
CA GLY A 248 -16.85 9.51 13.68
C GLY A 248 -17.65 8.23 13.49
N CYS A 249 -18.33 8.12 12.35
CA CYS A 249 -19.23 7.01 12.04
C CYS A 249 -18.52 5.65 11.95
N TRP A 250 -17.37 5.60 11.26
CA TRP A 250 -16.65 4.36 10.95
C TRP A 250 -15.12 4.53 11.08
N PRO A 251 -14.56 4.50 12.30
CA PRO A 251 -13.11 4.48 12.51
C PRO A 251 -12.44 3.28 11.80
N TYR A 252 -11.18 3.42 11.40
CA TYR A 252 -10.48 2.39 10.63
C TYR A 252 -10.49 1.01 11.32
N ASN A 253 -10.55 -0.07 10.53
CA ASN A 253 -10.83 -1.41 11.02
C ASN A 253 -9.65 -2.09 11.71
N PHE A 254 -8.41 -1.67 11.43
CA PHE A 254 -7.20 -2.40 11.85
C PHE A 254 -6.27 -1.53 12.70
N PRO A 255 -5.77 -2.05 13.83
CA PRO A 255 -4.84 -1.31 14.68
C PRO A 255 -3.51 -1.08 13.98
N LYS A 256 -2.81 -0.01 14.38
CA LYS A 256 -1.37 0.12 14.14
C LYS A 256 -0.65 -1.09 14.75
N CYS A 257 0.33 -1.63 14.04
CA CYS A 257 1.04 -2.82 14.49
C CYS A 257 2.54 -2.76 14.17
N ALA A 258 3.33 -3.44 15.00
CA ALA A 258 4.76 -3.59 14.81
C ALA A 258 5.03 -4.72 13.82
N HIS A 259 5.59 -4.37 12.66
CA HIS A 259 5.91 -5.31 11.59
C HIS A 259 7.23 -6.01 11.90
N HIS A 260 7.17 -7.32 12.15
CA HIS A 260 8.34 -8.21 12.30
C HIS A 260 9.37 -7.80 13.37
N MET A 261 8.94 -6.99 14.34
CA MET A 261 9.76 -6.55 15.47
C MET A 261 8.93 -6.39 16.74
N LYS A 262 9.59 -6.51 17.90
CA LYS A 262 8.97 -6.14 19.17
C LYS A 262 8.94 -4.62 19.31
N SER A 263 7.77 -4.08 19.63
CA SER A 263 7.58 -2.67 19.96
C SER A 263 6.98 -2.54 21.35
N SER A 264 7.36 -1.48 22.08
CA SER A 264 6.67 -1.06 23.30
C SER A 264 5.43 -0.23 23.03
N GLU A 265 5.28 0.30 21.81
CA GLU A 265 4.21 1.23 21.41
C GLU A 265 3.05 0.50 20.71
N TYR A 266 3.36 -0.47 19.84
CA TYR A 266 2.37 -1.18 19.02
C TYR A 266 2.41 -2.69 19.26
N PRO A 267 1.25 -3.38 19.23
CA PRO A 267 1.22 -4.84 19.25
C PRO A 267 1.84 -5.42 17.98
N GLU A 268 2.27 -6.68 18.02
CA GLU A 268 2.68 -7.41 16.82
C GLU A 268 1.53 -7.46 15.81
N CYS A 269 1.85 -7.38 14.52
CA CYS A 269 0.86 -7.55 13.46
C CYS A 269 0.22 -8.95 13.50
N ALA A 270 -1.00 -9.05 12.99
CA ALA A 270 -1.67 -10.34 12.88
C ALA A 270 -0.82 -11.32 12.06
N LYS A 271 -0.81 -12.60 12.44
CA LYS A 271 -0.07 -13.63 11.69
C LYS A 271 -0.68 -13.89 10.32
N ASP A 272 -2.01 -13.88 10.28
CA ASP A 272 -2.78 -14.05 9.05
C ASP A 272 -3.06 -12.67 8.45
N PRO A 273 -3.02 -12.54 7.11
CA PRO A 273 -3.41 -11.32 6.43
C PRO A 273 -4.82 -10.86 6.84
N TYR A 274 -5.01 -9.55 6.98
CA TYR A 274 -6.34 -9.02 7.25
C TYR A 274 -7.31 -9.33 6.10
N SER A 275 -8.42 -9.97 6.43
CA SER A 275 -9.57 -10.06 5.54
C SER A 275 -10.21 -8.68 5.41
N THR A 276 -10.64 -8.35 4.18
CA THR A 276 -11.43 -7.15 3.91
C THR A 276 -12.68 -7.15 4.79
N PRO A 277 -12.96 -6.07 5.54
CA PRO A 277 -14.16 -5.99 6.38
C PRO A 277 -15.44 -6.03 5.53
N GLU A 278 -16.53 -6.53 6.10
CA GLU A 278 -17.83 -6.49 5.44
C GLU A 278 -18.32 -5.04 5.27
N CYS A 279 -18.88 -4.74 4.10
CA CYS A 279 -19.58 -3.48 3.89
C CYS A 279 -20.88 -3.46 4.70
N VAL A 280 -21.00 -2.51 5.62
CA VAL A 280 -22.22 -2.31 6.41
C VAL A 280 -22.96 -1.05 5.98
N SER A 281 -24.24 -0.96 6.35
CA SER A 281 -25.12 0.17 6.03
C SER A 281 -25.51 0.98 7.28
N SER A 282 -24.72 0.89 8.35
CA SER A 282 -24.88 1.68 9.57
C SER A 282 -23.52 1.96 10.19
N CYS A 283 -23.41 3.03 10.97
CA CYS A 283 -22.15 3.40 11.64
C CYS A 283 -21.72 2.29 12.62
N PRO A 284 -20.53 1.67 12.42
CA PRO A 284 -20.00 0.72 13.39
C PRO A 284 -19.77 1.33 14.77
N ASN A 285 -19.49 2.64 14.83
CA ASN A 285 -19.45 3.38 16.08
C ASN A 285 -20.87 3.69 16.57
N THR A 286 -21.38 2.87 17.48
CA THR A 286 -22.73 3.02 18.05
C THR A 286 -22.90 4.23 18.97
N LYS A 287 -21.80 4.91 19.34
CA LYS A 287 -21.82 6.15 20.12
C LYS A 287 -21.89 7.39 19.23
N TYR A 288 -21.73 7.25 17.92
CA TYR A 288 -21.88 8.34 16.96
C TYR A 288 -23.36 8.63 16.70
N GLN A 289 -23.77 9.90 16.79
CA GLN A 289 -25.18 10.28 16.80
C GLN A 289 -25.76 10.51 15.39
N THR A 290 -24.94 10.98 14.45
CA THR A 290 -25.39 11.23 13.07
C THR A 290 -25.62 9.89 12.36
N SER A 291 -26.76 9.77 11.66
CA SER A 291 -27.06 8.54 10.92
C SER A 291 -26.10 8.37 9.74
N PHE A 292 -25.85 7.12 9.37
CA PHE A 292 -24.93 6.74 8.30
C PHE A 292 -25.20 7.48 6.98
N GLU A 293 -26.47 7.64 6.59
CA GLU A 293 -26.86 8.32 5.36
C GLU A 293 -26.65 9.84 5.43
N LYS A 294 -26.82 10.43 6.61
CA LYS A 294 -26.63 11.87 6.83
C LYS A 294 -25.17 12.26 6.97
N ASP A 295 -24.33 11.30 7.35
CA ASP A 295 -22.89 11.50 7.52
C ASP A 295 -22.10 11.38 6.20
N ARG A 296 -22.75 10.98 5.11
CA ARG A 296 -22.08 10.83 3.81
C ARG A 296 -21.72 12.17 3.19
N ILE A 297 -20.46 12.30 2.82
CA ILE A 297 -19.90 13.48 2.15
C ILE A 297 -19.44 13.04 0.75
N TYR A 298 -19.75 13.86 -0.25
CA TYR A 298 -19.62 13.52 -1.66
C TYR A 298 -18.68 14.48 -2.38
N THR A 299 -18.00 14.00 -3.42
CA THR A 299 -17.39 14.89 -4.42
C THR A 299 -18.47 15.45 -5.35
N THR A 300 -18.18 16.57 -6.01
CA THR A 300 -19.13 17.20 -6.94
C THR A 300 -18.97 16.74 -8.39
N LYS A 301 -17.84 16.10 -8.73
CA LYS A 301 -17.51 15.64 -10.08
C LYS A 301 -17.59 14.12 -10.18
N PRO A 302 -18.18 13.56 -11.25
CA PRO A 302 -18.29 12.12 -11.44
C PRO A 302 -16.97 11.42 -11.77
N LEU A 303 -16.02 12.15 -12.34
CA LEU A 303 -14.70 11.65 -12.69
C LEU A 303 -13.63 12.56 -12.06
N PRO A 304 -12.50 11.98 -11.62
CA PRO A 304 -11.34 12.73 -11.16
C PRO A 304 -10.74 13.56 -12.30
N ASP A 305 -10.12 14.69 -11.95
CA ASP A 305 -9.30 15.47 -12.87
C ASP A 305 -7.93 14.79 -13.00
N TYR A 306 -7.36 14.80 -14.20
CA TYR A 306 -6.04 14.21 -14.44
C TYR A 306 -5.02 15.28 -14.82
N PHE A 307 -3.93 15.37 -14.07
CA PHE A 307 -2.85 16.33 -14.32
C PHE A 307 -1.57 15.60 -14.71
N PHE A 308 -1.08 15.89 -15.92
CA PHE A 308 0.14 15.27 -16.43
C PHE A 308 1.41 16.09 -16.17
N PHE A 309 1.29 17.41 -16.23
CA PHE A 309 2.44 18.32 -16.13
C PHE A 309 2.70 18.78 -14.69
N SER A 310 3.98 18.86 -14.31
CA SER A 310 4.40 19.27 -12.95
C SER A 310 3.84 20.63 -12.55
N GLU A 311 3.82 21.59 -13.47
CA GLU A 311 3.32 22.94 -13.19
C GLU A 311 1.81 22.94 -12.93
N SER A 312 1.03 22.14 -13.69
CA SER A 312 -0.40 21.97 -13.43
C SER A 312 -0.66 21.32 -12.08
N ILE A 313 0.15 20.32 -11.68
CA ILE A 313 0.03 19.67 -10.37
C ILE A 313 0.37 20.64 -9.24
N LYS A 314 1.45 21.42 -9.36
CA LYS A 314 1.80 22.47 -8.39
C LYS A 314 0.67 23.47 -8.24
N LYS A 315 0.14 23.97 -9.37
CA LYS A 315 -0.97 24.91 -9.39
C LYS A 315 -2.22 24.33 -8.72
N GLU A 316 -2.56 23.08 -9.01
CA GLU A 316 -3.67 22.37 -8.38
C GLU A 316 -3.51 22.31 -6.86
N ILE A 317 -2.35 21.84 -6.38
CA ILE A 317 -2.07 21.70 -4.94
C ILE A 317 -2.16 23.03 -4.22
N MET A 318 -1.61 24.10 -4.80
CA MET A 318 -1.64 25.43 -4.21
C MET A 318 -3.04 26.05 -4.16
N THR A 319 -3.91 25.67 -5.10
CA THR A 319 -5.24 26.29 -5.26
C THR A 319 -6.32 25.51 -4.50
N ASN A 320 -6.24 24.19 -4.53
CA ASN A 320 -7.30 23.30 -4.07
C ASN A 320 -6.86 22.35 -2.94
N GLY A 321 -5.55 22.22 -2.67
CA GLY A 321 -5.01 21.34 -1.65
C GLY A 321 -4.44 20.03 -2.19
N PRO A 322 -3.98 19.15 -1.29
CA PRO A 322 -3.36 17.87 -1.64
C PRO A 322 -4.16 17.05 -2.66
N VAL A 323 -3.43 16.28 -3.47
CA VAL A 323 -3.93 15.38 -4.52
C VAL A 323 -3.53 13.95 -4.18
N SER A 324 -4.27 12.94 -4.68
CA SER A 324 -3.82 11.56 -4.56
C SER A 324 -2.88 11.17 -5.71
N VAL A 325 -1.91 10.29 -5.45
CA VAL A 325 -0.89 9.91 -6.43
C VAL A 325 -0.60 8.42 -6.32
N MET A 326 -0.24 7.77 -7.43
CA MET A 326 0.31 6.42 -7.41
C MET A 326 1.71 6.40 -8.01
N ILE A 327 2.61 5.66 -7.37
CA ILE A 327 3.99 5.54 -7.81
C ILE A 327 4.37 4.06 -7.77
N VAL A 328 5.13 3.61 -8.77
CA VAL A 328 5.62 2.23 -8.81
C VAL A 328 6.76 2.06 -7.82
N GLY A 329 6.56 1.20 -6.82
CA GLY A 329 7.65 0.71 -5.97
C GLY A 329 8.66 -0.07 -6.80
N LEU A 330 9.94 0.33 -6.74
CA LEU A 330 11.02 -0.23 -7.58
C LEU A 330 11.22 -1.75 -7.41
N TRP A 331 10.82 -2.31 -6.28
CA TRP A 331 10.85 -3.75 -5.97
C TRP A 331 9.89 -4.60 -6.82
N MET A 332 8.97 -3.97 -7.56
CA MET A 332 7.91 -4.65 -8.29
C MET A 332 8.22 -4.96 -9.76
N ARG A 333 9.33 -4.47 -10.36
CA ARG A 333 9.70 -4.81 -11.76
C ARG A 333 11.21 -4.73 -12.07
N PRO A 334 11.72 -5.55 -13.01
CA PRO A 334 12.98 -5.27 -13.68
C PRO A 334 12.80 -4.05 -14.62
N VAL A 335 13.45 -2.94 -14.28
CA VAL A 335 13.88 -1.83 -15.16
C VAL A 335 12.84 -1.35 -16.22
N ARG A 336 11.97 -0.40 -15.84
CA ARG A 336 11.49 0.80 -16.60
C ARG A 336 10.15 1.29 -16.03
N SER A 337 10.12 2.50 -15.48
CA SER A 337 8.95 3.12 -14.84
C SER A 337 8.13 3.98 -15.82
N LYS A 338 6.81 4.00 -15.65
CA LYS A 338 5.89 5.07 -16.08
C LYS A 338 5.12 5.53 -14.83
N PHE A 339 4.92 6.84 -14.68
CA PHE A 339 4.17 7.45 -13.58
C PHE A 339 2.70 7.64 -13.99
N VAL A 340 1.77 7.48 -13.04
CA VAL A 340 0.33 7.78 -13.19
C VAL A 340 -0.13 8.49 -11.91
N LEU A 341 -0.76 9.65 -11.99
CA LEU A 341 -1.26 10.42 -10.83
C LEU A 341 -2.77 10.60 -11.00
N LEU A 342 -3.57 10.52 -9.92
CA LEU A 342 -5.04 10.53 -9.99
C LEU A 342 -5.63 11.41 -8.88
N ASP A 343 -6.47 12.40 -9.20
CA ASP A 343 -7.14 13.26 -8.20
C ASP A 343 -8.64 13.41 -8.46
#